data_AF-A0A4T0BRF7-F1
#
_entry.id   AF-A0A4T0BRF7-F1
#
_cell.length_a   1.000
_cell.length_b   1.000
_cell.length_c   1.000
_cell.angle_alpha   90.00
_cell.angle_beta   90.00
_cell.angle_gamma   90.00
#
_symmetry.space_group_name_H-M   'P 1'
#
loop_
_entity.id
_entity.type
_entity.pdbx_description
1 polymer ?
#
loop_
_entity_poly.entity_id
_entity_poly.type
_entity_poly.pdbx_seq_one_letter_code
_entity_poly.pdbx_strand_id
1 'polypeptide(L)'
;MSSKYFALGGADDEDSTQRFFTRNKFLPSLPTMLPHRLRRKFRSTRSKIRSRQTPTSSISSLQTSFNPRDTLQTLRDHQWSVYDAQYIFLAVVGIFALCVIQSPGPMVKTTVATLLMLSLLLPVTRQFFLPFLPIAAWLVFFFSCQFISGEYRPPIWVRVLPALENILYGANLSNILSAHKAVVLDVLAWLPYGITHFGAPFVCSGLMFLFGPPGTTPTFARAFGYMNLTGVMIQLFFPCSPPWYENMYGLAPANYSMQGSPAGLAAIDKLFGIDLYTSTFTASPMVFGAFPSLHSGCATIEALFMSHTFPKLRPLFIIYTGWLWWSTMYLSHHYAVDLVGGSLLSAGAYYIAKGKFLPRLQPGKMFRWDYDYVEVGEAREGYAYGITDLAEDDFHPANFGMDSGDEWTIGSSSSVASSSRSPSVGARSPVDESWEGDTLASTSDNEYYQQKPGQKS
;
A
#
# COMPACT_ATOMS: atom_id res chain seq x y z
N MET A 1 -32.09 61.55 -58.88
CA MET A 1 -31.30 62.51 -58.08
C MET A 1 -29.87 61.98 -57.97
N SER A 2 -28.91 62.91 -57.90
CA SER A 2 -27.48 62.83 -58.26
C SER A 2 -26.60 61.68 -57.73
N SER A 3 -25.58 61.37 -58.53
CA SER A 3 -24.29 60.72 -58.20
C SER A 3 -23.40 61.56 -57.26
N LYS A 4 -22.52 60.89 -56.47
CA LYS A 4 -21.07 61.21 -56.23
C LYS A 4 -20.45 60.24 -55.19
N TYR A 5 -19.52 59.33 -55.54
CA TYR A 5 -18.04 59.44 -55.72
C TYR A 5 -17.20 59.24 -54.43
N PHE A 6 -16.39 58.14 -54.43
CA PHE A 6 -15.02 57.90 -53.85
C PHE A 6 -14.73 58.08 -52.34
N ALA A 7 -13.76 57.42 -51.68
CA ALA A 7 -12.96 56.18 -51.83
C ALA A 7 -11.97 56.06 -50.63
N LEU A 8 -11.53 54.81 -50.35
CA LEU A 8 -10.21 54.34 -49.85
C LEU A 8 -9.75 54.42 -48.37
N GLY A 9 -9.30 53.24 -47.90
CA GLY A 9 -8.28 52.98 -46.85
C GLY A 9 -8.86 52.74 -45.44
N GLY A 10 -8.56 51.70 -44.68
CA GLY A 10 -7.51 50.67 -44.68
C GLY A 10 -7.27 50.26 -43.20
N ALA A 11 -6.73 49.05 -42.99
CA ALA A 11 -6.20 48.48 -41.74
C ALA A 11 -7.19 47.74 -40.79
N ASP A 12 -7.15 46.41 -40.90
CA ASP A 12 -6.91 45.41 -39.84
C ASP A 12 -7.69 45.52 -38.52
N ASP A 13 -8.82 44.80 -38.45
CA ASP A 13 -9.40 44.27 -37.21
C ASP A 13 -9.23 42.73 -37.21
N GLU A 14 -8.12 42.24 -36.66
CA GLU A 14 -8.03 40.87 -36.12
C GLU A 14 -7.68 40.97 -34.63
N ASP A 15 -8.72 41.11 -33.80
CA ASP A 15 -8.63 40.78 -32.38
C ASP A 15 -9.67 39.69 -32.06
N SER A 16 -9.35 38.86 -31.08
CA SER A 16 -10.14 37.74 -30.54
C SER A 16 -9.99 36.35 -31.20
N THR A 17 -8.80 35.75 -31.07
CA THR A 17 -8.73 34.27 -30.97
C THR A 17 -7.56 33.74 -30.12
N GLN A 18 -7.35 34.28 -28.92
CA GLN A 18 -6.55 33.58 -27.91
C GLN A 18 -7.09 33.83 -26.50
N ARG A 19 -7.80 32.83 -25.95
CA ARG A 19 -7.82 32.45 -24.52
C ARG A 19 -8.84 31.33 -24.26
N PHE A 20 -8.52 30.12 -24.68
CA PHE A 20 -9.09 28.89 -24.12
C PHE A 20 -7.97 27.98 -23.62
N PHE A 21 -7.25 28.42 -22.59
CA PHE A 21 -6.58 27.50 -21.67
C PHE A 21 -7.28 27.60 -20.32
N THR A 22 -8.14 26.63 -20.08
CA THR A 22 -8.82 26.38 -18.81
C THR A 22 -7.80 26.24 -17.69
N ARG A 23 -7.95 27.11 -16.70
CA ARG A 23 -7.17 27.14 -15.46
C ARG A 23 -7.50 25.88 -14.65
N ASN A 24 -6.70 24.81 -14.77
CA ASN A 24 -6.80 23.65 -13.88
C ASN A 24 -6.53 24.06 -12.42
N LYS A 25 -7.61 24.37 -11.69
CA LYS A 25 -7.62 24.54 -10.23
C LYS A 25 -7.85 23.19 -9.55
N PHE A 26 -6.92 22.25 -9.72
CA PHE A 26 -6.99 20.97 -9.00
C PHE A 26 -6.64 21.06 -7.51
N LEU A 27 -6.20 22.24 -7.02
CA LEU A 27 -5.83 22.44 -5.62
C LEU A 27 -6.35 23.80 -5.10
N PRO A 28 -7.18 23.84 -4.04
CA PRO A 28 -7.64 25.07 -3.42
C PRO A 28 -6.46 25.87 -2.82
N SER A 29 -6.66 27.17 -2.57
CA SER A 29 -5.71 27.97 -1.79
C SER A 29 -5.62 27.42 -0.37
N LEU A 30 -4.40 27.09 0.07
CA LEU A 30 -4.16 26.50 1.40
C LEU A 30 -4.51 27.50 2.52
N PRO A 31 -5.19 27.07 3.60
CA PRO A 31 -5.45 27.91 4.76
C PRO A 31 -4.15 28.44 5.39
N THR A 32 -4.20 29.64 5.97
CA THR A 32 -3.08 30.27 6.69
C THR A 32 -2.65 29.53 7.96
N MET A 33 -3.49 28.60 8.46
CA MET A 33 -3.25 27.79 9.66
C MET A 33 -2.17 26.70 9.49
N LEU A 34 -1.64 26.48 8.28
CA LEU A 34 -0.56 25.50 8.07
C LEU A 34 0.83 26.09 8.39
N PRO A 35 1.71 25.34 9.07
CA PRO A 35 3.09 25.74 9.33
C PRO A 35 3.81 26.23 8.05
N HIS A 36 4.59 27.31 8.17
CA HIS A 36 5.28 27.94 7.04
C HIS A 36 6.15 26.95 6.24
N ARG A 37 6.83 26.02 6.94
CA ARG A 37 7.65 24.96 6.31
C ARG A 37 6.82 24.06 5.38
N LEU A 38 5.62 23.65 5.81
CA LEU A 38 4.72 22.83 4.99
C LEU A 38 4.18 23.64 3.81
N ARG A 39 3.76 24.89 4.01
CA ARG A 39 3.32 25.78 2.92
C ARG A 39 4.39 25.97 1.85
N ARG A 40 5.66 26.10 2.24
CA ARG A 40 6.81 26.18 1.30
C ARG A 40 6.97 24.87 0.50
N LYS A 41 6.92 23.71 1.16
CA LYS A 41 6.98 22.40 0.48
C LYS A 41 5.83 22.23 -0.53
N PHE A 42 4.59 22.49 -0.12
CA PHE A 42 3.42 22.45 -1.02
C PHE A 42 3.58 23.38 -2.24
N ARG A 43 4.10 24.60 -2.04
CA ARG A 43 4.34 25.54 -3.15
C ARG A 43 5.42 25.01 -4.12
N SER A 44 6.51 24.46 -3.59
CA SER A 44 7.57 23.84 -4.40
C SER A 44 7.04 22.65 -5.20
N THR A 45 6.33 21.72 -4.57
CA THR A 45 5.73 20.57 -5.26
C THR A 45 4.71 21.00 -6.31
N ARG A 46 3.87 22.01 -6.03
CA ARG A 46 2.96 22.59 -7.03
C ARG A 46 3.70 23.18 -8.22
N SER A 47 4.86 23.81 -7.99
CA SER A 47 5.74 24.30 -9.04
C SER A 47 6.29 23.14 -9.88
N LYS A 48 6.75 22.06 -9.26
CA LYS A 48 7.23 20.84 -9.95
C LYS A 48 6.13 20.20 -10.81
N ILE A 49 4.92 20.04 -10.25
CA ILE A 49 3.75 19.51 -10.98
C ILE A 49 3.44 20.37 -12.21
N ARG A 50 3.48 21.71 -12.07
CA ARG A 50 3.16 22.65 -13.16
C ARG A 50 4.26 22.77 -14.20
N SER A 51 5.51 22.73 -13.78
CA SER A 51 6.66 22.96 -14.65
C SER A 51 6.99 21.76 -15.53
N ARG A 52 6.39 20.57 -15.28
CA ARG A 52 6.74 19.30 -15.98
C ARG A 52 8.28 19.12 -16.05
N GLN A 53 9.02 19.65 -15.08
CA GLN A 53 10.47 19.77 -15.16
C GLN A 53 11.16 18.50 -14.69
N THR A 54 11.30 17.56 -15.62
CA THR A 54 12.58 17.09 -16.21
C THR A 54 12.24 15.87 -17.07
N PRO A 55 12.91 15.65 -18.22
CA PRO A 55 12.72 14.43 -19.03
C PRO A 55 13.00 13.13 -18.26
N THR A 56 13.64 13.22 -17.08
CA THR A 56 14.20 12.11 -16.31
C THR A 56 13.35 11.58 -15.15
N SER A 57 12.23 12.21 -14.74
CA SER A 57 11.38 11.65 -13.66
C SER A 57 9.91 11.42 -14.09
N SER A 58 9.72 10.61 -15.14
CA SER A 58 8.40 10.09 -15.55
C SER A 58 7.76 9.14 -14.52
N ILE A 59 8.48 8.76 -13.44
CA ILE A 59 8.05 7.77 -12.46
C ILE A 59 6.75 8.11 -11.71
N SER A 60 6.43 9.41 -11.59
CA SER A 60 5.22 9.89 -10.92
C SER A 60 4.08 10.21 -11.90
N SER A 61 4.34 10.12 -13.20
CA SER A 61 3.38 10.44 -14.26
C SER A 61 2.22 9.44 -14.30
N LEU A 62 1.03 9.94 -14.63
CA LEU A 62 -0.17 9.12 -14.83
C LEU A 62 -0.38 8.87 -16.32
N GLN A 63 -0.84 7.68 -16.65
CA GLN A 63 -1.21 7.31 -18.02
C GLN A 63 -2.50 8.05 -18.41
N THR A 64 -2.49 8.76 -19.53
CA THR A 64 -3.68 9.48 -20.03
C THR A 64 -4.17 8.98 -21.39
N SER A 65 -3.49 7.98 -21.96
CA SER A 65 -3.84 7.42 -23.26
C SER A 65 -5.11 6.56 -23.19
N PHE A 66 -5.96 6.72 -24.20
CA PHE A 66 -7.13 5.88 -24.48
C PHE A 66 -6.86 4.89 -25.61
N ASN A 67 -5.63 4.83 -26.14
CA ASN A 67 -5.29 3.92 -27.23
C ASN A 67 -4.95 2.53 -26.67
N PRO A 68 -5.73 1.47 -26.98
CA PRO A 68 -5.44 0.12 -26.50
C PRO A 68 -4.13 -0.45 -27.06
N ARG A 69 -3.63 0.08 -28.18
CA ARG A 69 -2.34 -0.35 -28.77
C ARG A 69 -1.17 -0.16 -27.80
N ASP A 70 -1.20 0.89 -26.98
CA ASP A 70 -0.13 1.18 -26.02
C ASP A 70 -0.05 0.09 -24.94
N THR A 71 -1.21 -0.38 -24.46
CA THR A 71 -1.29 -1.51 -23.53
C THR A 71 -0.84 -2.81 -24.18
N LEU A 72 -1.28 -3.08 -25.41
CA LEU A 72 -0.89 -4.29 -26.14
C LEU A 72 0.62 -4.33 -26.43
N GLN A 73 1.22 -3.19 -26.79
CA GLN A 73 2.67 -3.07 -26.96
C GLN A 73 3.39 -3.31 -25.62
N THR A 74 2.94 -2.66 -24.55
CA THR A 74 3.50 -2.89 -23.19
C THR A 74 3.42 -4.35 -22.77
N LEU A 75 2.31 -5.04 -23.09
CA LEU A 75 2.12 -6.45 -22.77
C LEU A 75 3.02 -7.35 -23.62
N ARG A 76 3.21 -7.03 -24.90
CA ARG A 76 4.10 -7.78 -25.81
C ARG A 76 5.56 -7.64 -25.40
N ASP A 77 5.94 -6.47 -24.90
CA ASP A 77 7.32 -6.17 -24.51
C ASP A 77 7.58 -6.56 -23.03
N HIS A 78 6.56 -7.06 -22.30
CA HIS A 78 6.65 -7.46 -20.90
C HIS A 78 7.58 -8.67 -20.71
N GLN A 79 8.52 -8.55 -19.78
CA GLN A 79 9.40 -9.64 -19.38
C GLN A 79 8.70 -10.46 -18.29
N TRP A 80 8.18 -11.63 -18.69
CA TRP A 80 7.44 -12.51 -17.79
C TRP A 80 8.29 -12.99 -16.62
N SER A 81 7.67 -12.99 -15.44
CA SER A 81 8.25 -13.43 -14.17
C SER A 81 7.34 -14.43 -13.48
N VAL A 82 7.86 -15.13 -12.47
CA VAL A 82 7.06 -16.06 -11.65
C VAL A 82 5.88 -15.34 -10.97
N TYR A 83 5.99 -14.03 -10.70
CA TYR A 83 4.90 -13.27 -10.09
C TYR A 83 3.71 -13.06 -11.02
N ASP A 84 3.87 -13.22 -12.33
CA ASP A 84 2.76 -13.10 -13.29
C ASP A 84 1.79 -14.29 -13.22
N ALA A 85 2.20 -15.41 -12.60
CA ALA A 85 1.32 -16.55 -12.31
C ALA A 85 0.09 -16.16 -11.46
N GLN A 86 0.18 -15.05 -10.73
CA GLN A 86 -0.93 -14.49 -9.97
C GLN A 86 -2.17 -14.20 -10.85
N TYR A 87 -1.97 -13.83 -12.12
CA TYR A 87 -3.07 -13.53 -13.03
C TYR A 87 -3.83 -14.79 -13.47
N ILE A 88 -3.13 -15.92 -13.58
CA ILE A 88 -3.76 -17.23 -13.82
C ILE A 88 -4.62 -17.60 -12.62
N PHE A 89 -4.08 -17.46 -11.41
CA PHE A 89 -4.82 -17.69 -10.17
C PHE A 89 -6.09 -16.81 -10.08
N LEU A 90 -5.96 -15.50 -10.33
CA LEU A 90 -7.11 -14.59 -10.33
C LEU A 90 -8.15 -14.95 -11.41
N ALA A 91 -7.70 -15.40 -12.59
CA ALA A 91 -8.60 -15.87 -13.64
C ALA A 91 -9.37 -17.12 -13.20
N VAL A 92 -8.72 -18.09 -12.55
CA VAL A 92 -9.37 -19.29 -12.00
C VAL A 92 -10.43 -18.91 -10.96
N VAL A 93 -10.10 -18.03 -10.02
CA VAL A 93 -11.05 -17.54 -9.01
C VAL A 93 -12.22 -16.80 -9.66
N GLY A 94 -11.94 -15.95 -10.65
CA GLY A 94 -12.96 -15.20 -11.39
C GLY A 94 -13.90 -16.11 -12.18
N ILE A 95 -13.37 -17.10 -12.90
CA ILE A 95 -14.15 -18.09 -13.65
C ILE A 95 -15.03 -18.90 -12.69
N PHE A 96 -14.45 -19.40 -11.58
CA PHE A 96 -15.20 -20.10 -10.55
C PHE A 96 -16.37 -19.26 -10.04
N ALA A 97 -16.13 -17.99 -9.69
CA ALA A 97 -17.19 -17.11 -9.20
C ALA A 97 -18.26 -16.84 -10.27
N LEU A 98 -17.90 -16.66 -11.55
CA LEU A 98 -18.85 -16.48 -12.65
C LEU A 98 -19.76 -17.70 -12.85
N CYS A 99 -19.22 -18.90 -12.66
CA CYS A 99 -19.95 -20.17 -12.71
C CYS A 99 -20.90 -20.35 -11.52
N VAL A 100 -20.46 -19.98 -10.31
CA VAL A 100 -21.20 -20.20 -9.07
C VAL A 100 -22.30 -19.16 -8.83
N ILE A 101 -22.08 -17.89 -9.18
CA ILE A 101 -23.06 -16.82 -8.98
C ILE A 101 -24.32 -17.11 -9.79
N GLN A 102 -25.48 -17.18 -9.14
CA GLN A 102 -26.76 -17.40 -9.81
C GLN A 102 -27.47 -16.09 -10.16
N SER A 103 -27.34 -15.08 -9.31
CA SER A 103 -27.90 -13.74 -9.50
C SER A 103 -26.83 -12.67 -9.23
N PRO A 104 -26.67 -11.65 -10.08
CA PRO A 104 -27.47 -11.36 -11.28
C PRO A 104 -27.21 -12.35 -12.43
N GLY A 105 -28.15 -12.42 -13.39
CA GLY A 105 -28.12 -13.41 -14.48
C GLY A 105 -26.92 -13.28 -15.44
N PRO A 106 -26.75 -14.23 -16.37
CA PRO A 106 -25.57 -14.33 -17.24
C PRO A 106 -25.21 -13.05 -18.00
N MET A 107 -26.21 -12.29 -18.48
CA MET A 107 -25.98 -11.05 -19.22
C MET A 107 -25.23 -10.01 -18.39
N VAL A 108 -25.68 -9.77 -17.15
CA VAL A 108 -25.04 -8.79 -16.26
C VAL A 108 -23.62 -9.23 -15.92
N LYS A 109 -23.42 -10.53 -15.64
CA LYS A 109 -22.10 -11.10 -15.36
C LYS A 109 -21.13 -10.89 -16.55
N THR A 110 -21.58 -11.19 -17.76
CA THR A 110 -20.79 -10.98 -18.99
C THR A 110 -20.52 -9.50 -19.24
N THR A 111 -21.49 -8.61 -19.00
CA THR A 111 -21.28 -7.16 -19.11
C THR A 111 -20.22 -6.67 -18.12
N VAL A 112 -20.29 -7.07 -16.85
CA VAL A 112 -19.31 -6.70 -15.82
C VAL A 112 -17.91 -7.22 -16.18
N ALA A 113 -17.81 -8.49 -16.61
CA ALA A 113 -16.55 -9.07 -17.05
C ALA A 113 -15.97 -8.33 -18.27
N THR A 114 -16.81 -7.99 -19.25
CA THR A 114 -16.40 -7.23 -20.44
C THR A 114 -15.93 -5.83 -20.08
N LEU A 115 -16.64 -5.13 -19.19
CA LEU A 115 -16.24 -3.81 -18.71
C LEU A 115 -14.90 -3.85 -17.96
N LEU A 116 -14.65 -4.89 -17.17
CA LEU A 116 -13.35 -5.10 -16.52
C LEU A 116 -12.24 -5.35 -17.56
N MET A 117 -12.49 -6.17 -18.58
CA MET A 117 -11.51 -6.41 -19.64
C MET A 117 -11.20 -5.13 -20.44
N LEU A 118 -12.23 -4.34 -20.77
CA LEU A 118 -12.05 -3.04 -21.42
C LEU A 118 -11.26 -2.06 -20.54
N SER A 119 -11.53 -2.04 -19.23
CA SER A 119 -10.80 -1.16 -18.30
C SER A 119 -9.33 -1.57 -18.12
N LEU A 120 -8.99 -2.84 -18.32
CA LEU A 120 -7.61 -3.32 -18.36
C LEU A 120 -6.91 -3.03 -19.71
N LEU A 121 -7.65 -2.87 -20.80
CA LEU A 121 -7.09 -2.55 -22.13
C LEU A 121 -6.69 -1.08 -22.26
N LEU A 122 -7.44 -0.15 -21.69
CA LEU A 122 -7.17 1.28 -21.81
C LEU A 122 -6.10 1.73 -20.79
N PRO A 123 -4.94 2.30 -21.19
CA PRO A 123 -3.88 2.70 -20.26
C PRO A 123 -4.34 3.61 -19.12
N VAL A 124 -5.23 4.56 -19.43
CA VAL A 124 -5.81 5.51 -18.47
C VAL A 124 -6.56 4.83 -17.33
N THR A 125 -7.27 3.72 -17.56
CA THR A 125 -7.99 2.97 -16.52
C THR A 125 -7.16 1.82 -15.96
N ARG A 126 -6.33 1.18 -16.80
CA ARG A 126 -5.50 0.02 -16.43
C ARG A 126 -4.61 0.30 -15.23
N GLN A 127 -4.03 1.49 -15.14
CA GLN A 127 -3.16 1.88 -14.03
C GLN A 127 -3.85 1.80 -12.64
N PHE A 128 -5.19 1.89 -12.61
CA PHE A 128 -6.01 1.67 -11.43
C PHE A 128 -6.51 0.21 -11.35
N PHE A 129 -7.11 -0.31 -12.42
CA PHE A 129 -7.77 -1.62 -12.37
C PHE A 129 -6.80 -2.79 -12.24
N LEU A 130 -5.59 -2.70 -12.81
CA LEU A 130 -4.59 -3.77 -12.73
C LEU A 130 -4.14 -4.07 -11.29
N PRO A 131 -3.75 -3.08 -10.45
CA PRO A 131 -3.49 -3.34 -9.03
C PRO A 131 -4.76 -3.59 -8.20
N PHE A 132 -5.93 -3.18 -8.68
CA PHE A 132 -7.22 -3.45 -8.04
C PHE A 132 -7.73 -4.88 -8.27
N LEU A 133 -7.19 -5.63 -9.24
CA LEU A 133 -7.67 -6.98 -9.56
C LEU A 133 -7.79 -7.94 -8.37
N PRO A 134 -6.84 -8.02 -7.42
CA PRO A 134 -7.00 -8.87 -6.25
C PRO A 134 -8.17 -8.45 -5.35
N ILE A 135 -8.45 -7.15 -5.25
CA ILE A 135 -9.60 -6.61 -4.51
C ILE A 135 -10.90 -6.99 -5.23
N ALA A 136 -10.95 -6.81 -6.55
CA ALA A 136 -12.10 -7.22 -7.35
C ALA A 136 -12.38 -8.73 -7.21
N ALA A 137 -11.33 -9.55 -7.31
CA ALA A 137 -11.44 -11.00 -7.13
C ALA A 137 -11.93 -11.36 -5.73
N TRP A 138 -11.41 -10.72 -4.68
CA TRP A 138 -11.92 -10.89 -3.32
C TRP A 138 -13.40 -10.56 -3.20
N LEU A 139 -13.83 -9.38 -3.65
CA LEU A 139 -15.23 -8.94 -3.52
C LEU A 139 -16.19 -9.87 -4.28
N VAL A 140 -15.82 -10.25 -5.50
CA VAL A 140 -16.62 -11.15 -6.34
C VAL A 140 -16.64 -12.57 -5.75
N PHE A 141 -15.50 -13.06 -5.24
CA PHE A 141 -15.43 -14.37 -4.59
C PHE A 141 -16.23 -14.42 -3.29
N PHE A 142 -16.11 -13.40 -2.44
CA PHE A 142 -16.91 -13.26 -1.23
C PHE A 142 -18.41 -13.25 -1.54
N PHE A 143 -18.84 -12.46 -2.53
CA PHE A 143 -20.22 -12.46 -2.99
C PHE A 143 -20.66 -13.83 -3.53
N SER A 144 -19.79 -14.52 -4.27
CA SER A 144 -20.10 -15.85 -4.82
C SER A 144 -20.33 -16.91 -3.74
N CYS A 145 -19.75 -16.73 -2.54
CA CYS A 145 -19.86 -17.69 -1.46
C CYS A 145 -21.31 -17.95 -1.07
N GLN A 146 -22.24 -16.99 -1.16
CA GLN A 146 -23.65 -17.22 -0.80
C GLN A 146 -24.35 -18.28 -1.69
N PHE A 147 -23.86 -18.51 -2.90
CA PHE A 147 -24.46 -19.46 -3.86
C PHE A 147 -23.88 -20.88 -3.74
N ILE A 148 -22.87 -21.08 -2.90
CA ILE A 148 -22.29 -22.40 -2.65
C ILE A 148 -23.22 -23.15 -1.70
N SER A 149 -23.85 -24.23 -2.16
CA SER A 149 -24.71 -25.09 -1.31
C SER A 149 -23.96 -25.61 -0.10
N GLY A 150 -24.65 -25.72 1.04
CA GLY A 150 -24.09 -26.27 2.28
C GLY A 150 -23.58 -27.71 2.13
N GLU A 151 -24.08 -28.47 1.16
CA GLU A 151 -23.62 -29.84 0.86
C GLU A 151 -22.16 -29.91 0.39
N TYR A 152 -21.65 -28.85 -0.24
CA TYR A 152 -20.26 -28.77 -0.69
C TYR A 152 -19.32 -28.14 0.33
N ARG A 153 -19.85 -27.67 1.47
CA ARG A 153 -19.08 -26.95 2.47
C ARG A 153 -18.69 -27.85 3.65
N PRO A 154 -17.55 -27.59 4.29
CA PRO A 154 -17.14 -28.32 5.49
C PRO A 154 -18.12 -28.15 6.65
N PRO A 155 -18.08 -29.02 7.67
CA PRO A 155 -18.81 -28.78 8.92
C PRO A 155 -18.38 -27.48 9.60
N ILE A 156 -19.32 -26.80 10.25
CA ILE A 156 -19.07 -25.54 10.96
C ILE A 156 -18.46 -25.83 12.34
N TRP A 157 -17.31 -25.22 12.61
CA TRP A 157 -16.59 -25.35 13.87
C TRP A 157 -17.12 -24.36 14.91
N VAL A 158 -18.04 -24.84 15.76
CA VAL A 158 -18.62 -24.02 16.84
C VAL A 158 -17.80 -24.00 18.13
N ARG A 159 -16.86 -24.94 18.28
CA ARG A 159 -16.07 -25.11 19.52
C ARG A 159 -14.63 -24.63 19.43
N VAL A 160 -14.07 -24.51 18.23
CA VAL A 160 -12.63 -24.25 18.06
C VAL A 160 -12.25 -22.88 18.61
N LEU A 161 -12.91 -21.81 18.17
CA LEU A 161 -12.55 -20.45 18.61
C LEU A 161 -12.81 -20.22 20.10
N PRO A 162 -13.98 -20.61 20.68
CA PRO A 162 -14.19 -20.52 22.12
C PRO A 162 -13.15 -21.30 22.94
N ALA A 163 -12.79 -22.51 22.50
CA ALA A 163 -11.79 -23.32 23.19
C ALA A 163 -10.40 -22.67 23.13
N LEU A 164 -9.98 -22.18 21.97
CA LEU A 164 -8.71 -21.48 21.80
C LEU A 164 -8.66 -20.19 22.62
N GLU A 165 -9.76 -19.44 22.70
CA GLU A 165 -9.83 -18.23 23.49
C GLU A 165 -9.65 -18.51 24.99
N ASN A 166 -10.32 -19.54 25.50
CA ASN A 166 -10.15 -19.99 26.89
C ASN A 166 -8.73 -20.52 27.16
N ILE A 167 -8.12 -21.28 26.24
CA ILE A 167 -6.77 -21.82 26.40
C ILE A 167 -5.71 -20.71 26.38
N LEU A 168 -5.82 -19.76 25.45
CA LEU A 168 -4.79 -18.73 25.22
C LEU A 168 -4.90 -17.55 26.17
N TYR A 169 -6.13 -17.14 26.53
CA TYR A 169 -6.37 -15.92 27.31
C TYR A 169 -6.99 -16.20 28.68
N GLY A 170 -7.29 -17.45 29.00
CA GLY A 170 -7.86 -17.85 30.28
C GLY A 170 -9.34 -17.50 30.46
N ALA A 171 -9.96 -16.83 29.48
CA ALA A 171 -11.36 -16.44 29.49
C ALA A 171 -11.87 -16.10 28.09
N ASN A 172 -13.20 -16.09 27.92
CA ASN A 172 -13.88 -15.55 26.75
C ASN A 172 -13.93 -14.02 26.82
N LEU A 173 -12.92 -13.36 26.22
CA LEU A 173 -12.75 -11.91 26.22
C LEU A 173 -13.93 -11.22 25.53
N SER A 174 -14.45 -11.79 24.43
CA SER A 174 -15.63 -11.23 23.78
C SER A 174 -16.85 -11.21 24.71
N ASN A 175 -17.09 -12.29 25.46
CA ASN A 175 -18.20 -12.35 26.42
C ASN A 175 -18.01 -11.41 27.60
N ILE A 176 -16.79 -11.28 28.12
CA ILE A 176 -16.48 -10.32 29.19
C ILE A 176 -16.74 -8.88 28.72
N LEU A 177 -16.23 -8.51 27.54
CA LEU A 177 -16.37 -7.17 26.99
C LEU A 177 -17.82 -6.84 26.63
N SER A 178 -18.57 -7.81 26.11
CA SER A 178 -19.96 -7.62 25.70
C SER A 178 -20.96 -7.68 26.86
N ALA A 179 -20.57 -8.13 28.06
CA ALA A 179 -21.45 -8.19 29.23
C ALA A 179 -21.91 -6.81 29.73
N HIS A 180 -21.11 -5.76 29.55
CA HIS A 180 -21.40 -4.41 30.03
C HIS A 180 -21.77 -3.46 28.89
N LYS A 181 -23.05 -3.48 28.50
CA LYS A 181 -23.57 -2.62 27.43
C LYS A 181 -23.95 -1.23 27.94
N ALA A 182 -23.54 -0.21 27.19
CA ALA A 182 -23.96 1.17 27.41
C ALA A 182 -23.98 1.92 26.07
N VAL A 183 -24.95 2.83 25.90
CA VAL A 183 -25.12 3.60 24.64
C VAL A 183 -23.82 4.31 24.21
N VAL A 184 -23.07 4.87 25.16
CA VAL A 184 -21.79 5.53 24.87
C VAL A 184 -20.77 4.53 24.32
N LEU A 185 -20.68 3.34 24.92
CA LEU A 185 -19.77 2.28 24.46
C LEU A 185 -20.21 1.72 23.12
N ASP A 186 -21.51 1.58 22.88
CA ASP A 186 -22.07 1.16 21.60
C ASP A 186 -21.68 2.14 20.49
N VAL A 187 -21.82 3.44 20.71
CA VAL A 187 -21.40 4.48 19.76
C VAL A 187 -19.89 4.48 19.56
N LEU A 188 -19.09 4.36 20.62
CA LEU A 188 -17.64 4.28 20.53
C LEU A 188 -17.17 3.04 19.77
N ALA A 189 -17.86 1.91 19.92
CA ALA A 189 -17.54 0.69 19.18
C ALA A 189 -17.96 0.80 17.70
N TRP A 190 -19.10 1.44 17.47
CA TRP A 190 -19.67 1.68 16.15
C TRP A 190 -18.84 2.60 15.26
N LEU A 191 -18.10 3.58 15.79
CA LEU A 191 -17.29 4.47 14.95
C LEU A 191 -16.25 3.71 14.10
N PRO A 192 -15.31 2.95 14.67
CA PRO A 192 -14.35 2.19 13.88
C PRO A 192 -15.00 1.02 13.13
N TYR A 193 -15.95 0.30 13.76
CA TYR A 193 -16.57 -0.91 13.19
C TYR A 193 -17.70 -0.64 12.20
N GLY A 194 -18.46 0.42 12.35
CA GLY A 194 -19.62 0.71 11.51
C GLY A 194 -19.34 1.71 10.40
N ILE A 195 -18.31 2.55 10.55
CA ILE A 195 -18.01 3.66 9.63
C ILE A 195 -16.57 3.56 9.12
N THR A 196 -15.58 3.68 10.00
CA THR A 196 -14.20 3.96 9.58
C THR A 196 -13.64 2.81 8.75
N HIS A 197 -13.85 1.55 9.13
CA HIS A 197 -13.24 0.43 8.40
C HIS A 197 -13.71 0.31 6.94
N PHE A 198 -14.91 0.79 6.58
CA PHE A 198 -15.38 0.80 5.19
C PHE A 198 -14.71 1.89 4.36
N GLY A 199 -14.49 3.07 4.95
CA GLY A 199 -13.88 4.23 4.27
C GLY A 199 -12.35 4.20 4.29
N ALA A 200 -11.75 3.55 5.28
CA ALA A 200 -10.31 3.57 5.54
C ALA A 200 -9.46 3.07 4.36
N PRO A 201 -9.80 1.99 3.63
CA PRO A 201 -8.99 1.55 2.48
C PRO A 201 -8.83 2.65 1.40
N PHE A 202 -9.89 3.42 1.15
CA PHE A 202 -9.90 4.50 0.17
C PHE A 202 -9.09 5.71 0.64
N VAL A 203 -9.28 6.11 1.91
CA VAL A 203 -8.53 7.22 2.52
C VAL A 203 -7.04 6.89 2.57
N CYS A 204 -6.68 5.70 3.06
CA CYS A 204 -5.29 5.22 3.09
C CYS A 204 -4.69 5.19 1.68
N SER A 205 -5.42 4.69 0.68
CA SER A 205 -4.97 4.68 -0.71
C SER A 205 -4.67 6.09 -1.24
N GLY A 206 -5.55 7.07 -0.94
CA GLY A 206 -5.36 8.47 -1.31
C GLY A 206 -4.16 9.11 -0.61
N LEU A 207 -3.98 8.86 0.69
CA LEU A 207 -2.83 9.35 1.44
C LEU A 207 -1.52 8.74 0.92
N MET A 208 -1.47 7.44 0.71
CA MET A 208 -0.32 6.76 0.10
C MET A 208 -0.04 7.27 -1.32
N PHE A 209 -1.08 7.61 -2.08
CA PHE A 209 -0.89 8.13 -3.44
C PHE A 209 -0.25 9.50 -3.43
N LEU A 210 -0.65 10.37 -2.50
CA LEU A 210 -0.18 11.76 -2.43
C LEU A 210 1.20 11.88 -1.75
N PHE A 211 1.41 11.14 -0.67
CA PHE A 211 2.58 11.29 0.21
C PHE A 211 3.59 10.15 0.09
N GLY A 212 3.17 8.98 -0.39
CA GLY A 212 4.04 7.83 -0.58
C GLY A 212 4.87 7.91 -1.87
N PRO A 213 6.01 7.19 -1.94
CA PRO A 213 6.75 7.02 -3.18
C PRO A 213 5.87 6.40 -4.29
N PRO A 214 6.12 6.73 -5.57
CA PRO A 214 5.48 6.06 -6.69
C PRO A 214 5.57 4.53 -6.60
N GLY A 215 4.42 3.84 -6.63
CA GLY A 215 4.34 2.38 -6.47
C GLY A 215 3.73 1.93 -5.14
N THR A 216 3.70 2.79 -4.11
CA THR A 216 3.15 2.44 -2.79
C THR A 216 1.68 2.04 -2.83
N THR A 217 0.80 2.87 -3.41
CA THR A 217 -0.65 2.58 -3.50
C THR A 217 -0.96 1.31 -4.31
N PRO A 218 -0.38 1.07 -5.51
CA PRO A 218 -0.54 -0.20 -6.21
C PRO A 218 -0.08 -1.43 -5.40
N THR A 219 1.01 -1.32 -4.64
CA THR A 219 1.49 -2.40 -3.79
C THR A 219 0.55 -2.66 -2.61
N PHE A 220 0.03 -1.60 -1.98
CA PHE A 220 -1.01 -1.71 -0.97
C PHE A 220 -2.27 -2.39 -1.51
N ALA A 221 -2.80 -1.93 -2.65
CA ALA A 221 -4.04 -2.47 -3.21
C ALA A 221 -3.94 -3.98 -3.49
N ARG A 222 -2.79 -4.44 -4.03
CA ARG A 222 -2.55 -5.87 -4.25
C ARG A 222 -2.43 -6.64 -2.94
N ALA A 223 -1.65 -6.16 -1.98
CA ALA A 223 -1.45 -6.82 -0.70
C ALA A 223 -2.77 -6.90 0.09
N PHE A 224 -3.54 -5.81 0.12
CA PHE A 224 -4.88 -5.73 0.70
C PHE A 224 -5.84 -6.74 0.05
N GLY A 225 -5.89 -6.78 -1.28
CA GLY A 225 -6.76 -7.69 -2.00
C GLY A 225 -6.38 -9.17 -1.80
N TYR A 226 -5.09 -9.52 -1.87
CA TYR A 226 -4.66 -10.91 -1.63
C TYR A 226 -4.84 -11.37 -0.19
N MET A 227 -4.58 -10.49 0.79
CA MET A 227 -4.84 -10.77 2.20
C MET A 227 -6.33 -11.10 2.41
N ASN A 228 -7.21 -10.26 1.89
CA ASN A 228 -8.65 -10.47 2.01
C ASN A 228 -9.14 -11.71 1.24
N LEU A 229 -8.66 -11.91 0.02
CA LEU A 229 -9.00 -13.10 -0.78
C LEU A 229 -8.58 -14.39 -0.05
N THR A 230 -7.38 -14.40 0.52
CA THR A 230 -6.88 -15.52 1.34
C THR A 230 -7.73 -15.73 2.58
N GLY A 231 -8.11 -14.66 3.28
CA GLY A 231 -8.98 -14.75 4.44
C GLY A 231 -10.35 -15.34 4.11
N VAL A 232 -11.00 -14.91 3.02
CA VAL A 232 -12.28 -15.49 2.57
C VAL A 232 -12.12 -16.96 2.18
N MET A 233 -11.02 -17.33 1.51
CA MET A 233 -10.74 -18.74 1.20
C MET A 233 -10.61 -19.58 2.49
N ILE A 234 -9.88 -19.09 3.50
CA ILE A 234 -9.77 -19.78 4.78
C ILE A 234 -11.14 -19.90 5.44
N GLN A 235 -11.93 -18.84 5.48
CA GLN A 235 -13.28 -18.87 6.07
C GLN A 235 -14.21 -19.87 5.36
N LEU A 236 -14.04 -20.06 4.05
CA LEU A 236 -14.83 -21.02 3.27
C LEU A 236 -14.44 -22.47 3.59
N PHE A 237 -13.14 -22.76 3.72
CA PHE A 237 -12.62 -24.11 4.00
C PHE A 237 -12.55 -24.45 5.50
N PHE A 238 -12.57 -23.44 6.36
CA PHE A 238 -12.50 -23.56 7.81
C PHE A 238 -13.55 -22.65 8.48
N PRO A 239 -14.85 -22.93 8.25
CA PRO A 239 -15.94 -22.12 8.77
C PRO A 239 -16.01 -22.23 10.30
N CYS A 240 -15.95 -21.10 10.98
CA CYS A 240 -16.00 -21.01 12.44
C CYS A 240 -17.12 -20.07 12.87
N SER A 241 -17.85 -20.43 13.93
CA SER A 241 -18.89 -19.56 14.45
C SER A 241 -18.30 -18.36 15.20
N PRO A 242 -18.89 -17.16 15.08
CA PRO A 242 -18.53 -15.97 15.86
C PRO A 242 -19.15 -15.97 17.28
N PRO A 243 -18.78 -15.02 18.18
CA PRO A 243 -19.28 -14.96 19.55
C PRO A 243 -20.80 -14.80 19.68
N TRP A 244 -21.45 -14.03 18.79
CA TRP A 244 -22.90 -13.90 18.82
C TRP A 244 -23.63 -15.24 18.69
N TYR A 245 -23.04 -16.20 17.96
CA TYR A 245 -23.63 -17.53 17.80
C TYR A 245 -23.58 -18.30 19.12
N GLU A 246 -22.41 -18.31 19.78
CA GLU A 246 -22.25 -18.93 21.10
C GLU A 246 -23.22 -18.32 22.11
N ASN A 247 -23.38 -16.99 22.09
CA ASN A 247 -24.27 -16.28 23.00
C ASN A 247 -25.76 -16.61 22.80
N MET A 248 -26.17 -16.97 21.57
CA MET A 248 -27.57 -17.28 21.25
C MET A 248 -27.89 -18.78 21.32
N TYR A 249 -26.96 -19.63 20.90
CA TYR A 249 -27.19 -21.06 20.66
C TYR A 249 -26.25 -21.97 21.47
N GLY A 250 -25.33 -21.40 22.25
CA GLY A 250 -24.28 -22.14 22.94
C GLY A 250 -23.37 -22.86 21.94
N LEU A 251 -23.01 -24.09 22.28
CA LEU A 251 -22.16 -24.95 21.43
C LEU A 251 -22.98 -25.96 20.62
N ALA A 252 -24.26 -25.67 20.37
CA ALA A 252 -25.11 -26.48 19.52
C ALA A 252 -24.55 -26.54 18.09
N PRO A 253 -24.71 -27.67 17.36
CA PRO A 253 -24.26 -27.76 15.98
C PRO A 253 -24.95 -26.72 15.08
N ALA A 254 -24.13 -25.92 14.38
CA ALA A 254 -24.60 -24.95 13.40
C ALA A 254 -24.87 -25.62 12.04
N ASN A 255 -25.66 -24.95 11.19
CA ASN A 255 -25.93 -25.38 9.82
C ASN A 255 -26.07 -24.19 8.88
N TYR A 256 -25.94 -24.43 7.57
CA TYR A 256 -25.90 -23.38 6.55
C TYR A 256 -27.26 -22.74 6.20
N SER A 257 -28.38 -23.17 6.79
CA SER A 257 -29.66 -22.46 6.64
C SER A 257 -29.83 -21.32 7.65
N MET A 258 -28.95 -21.24 8.65
CA MET A 258 -28.98 -20.19 9.67
C MET A 258 -28.54 -18.84 9.07
N GLN A 259 -29.31 -17.80 9.37
CA GLN A 259 -29.01 -16.43 8.96
C GLN A 259 -27.95 -15.79 9.86
N GLY A 260 -27.27 -14.76 9.34
CA GLY A 260 -26.36 -13.95 10.14
C GLY A 260 -27.10 -13.06 11.13
N SER A 261 -26.37 -12.59 12.14
CA SER A 261 -26.90 -11.71 13.19
C SER A 261 -26.13 -10.39 13.24
N PRO A 262 -26.80 -9.24 13.38
CA PRO A 262 -26.15 -7.95 13.62
C PRO A 262 -25.52 -7.87 15.03
N ALA A 263 -25.80 -8.83 15.91
CA ALA A 263 -25.26 -8.88 17.26
C ALA A 263 -25.38 -7.52 18.00
N GLY A 264 -24.29 -7.00 18.55
CA GLY A 264 -24.28 -5.71 19.24
C GLY A 264 -24.68 -4.51 18.37
N LEU A 265 -24.59 -4.60 17.04
CA LEU A 265 -24.98 -3.51 16.15
C LEU A 265 -26.50 -3.30 16.04
N ALA A 266 -27.32 -4.27 16.46
CA ALA A 266 -28.77 -4.07 16.57
C ALA A 266 -29.12 -2.90 17.49
N ALA A 267 -28.28 -2.61 18.49
CA ALA A 267 -28.44 -1.44 19.35
C ALA A 267 -28.27 -0.13 18.58
N ILE A 268 -27.39 -0.09 17.57
CA ILE A 268 -27.16 1.09 16.72
C ILE A 268 -28.32 1.31 15.75
N ASP A 269 -28.79 0.25 15.10
CA ASP A 269 -29.99 0.31 14.27
C ASP A 269 -31.18 0.88 15.06
N LYS A 270 -31.40 0.37 16.28
CA LYS A 270 -32.43 0.87 17.19
C LYS A 270 -32.20 2.33 17.61
N LEU A 271 -30.95 2.71 17.89
CA LEU A 271 -30.61 4.07 18.32
C LEU A 271 -30.93 5.12 17.23
N PHE A 272 -30.67 4.79 15.96
CA PHE A 272 -30.89 5.69 14.84
C PHE A 272 -32.21 5.48 14.10
N GLY A 273 -32.98 4.44 14.45
CA GLY A 273 -34.23 4.10 13.78
C GLY A 273 -34.03 3.64 12.33
N ILE A 274 -32.92 2.94 12.05
CA ILE A 274 -32.54 2.42 10.73
C ILE A 274 -32.50 0.89 10.74
N ASP A 275 -32.49 0.28 9.56
CA ASP A 275 -32.34 -1.17 9.35
C ASP A 275 -31.11 -1.45 8.48
N LEU A 276 -29.97 -0.86 8.85
CA LEU A 276 -28.75 -0.97 8.05
C LEU A 276 -28.00 -2.25 8.40
N TYR A 277 -27.69 -2.45 9.68
CA TYR A 277 -26.87 -3.58 10.11
C TYR A 277 -27.67 -4.88 10.16
N THR A 278 -28.92 -4.83 10.61
CA THR A 278 -29.80 -5.98 10.70
C THR A 278 -30.02 -6.60 9.32
N SER A 279 -30.45 -5.81 8.33
CA SER A 279 -30.56 -6.29 6.95
C SER A 279 -29.23 -6.80 6.36
N THR A 280 -28.12 -6.06 6.54
CA THR A 280 -26.81 -6.42 5.96
C THR A 280 -26.24 -7.71 6.54
N PHE A 281 -26.28 -7.89 7.87
CA PHE A 281 -25.75 -9.10 8.52
C PHE A 281 -26.65 -10.31 8.28
N THR A 282 -27.97 -10.12 8.20
CA THR A 282 -28.91 -11.19 7.82
C THR A 282 -28.62 -11.71 6.42
N ALA A 283 -28.28 -10.81 5.49
CA ALA A 283 -27.95 -11.13 4.09
C ALA A 283 -26.46 -11.46 3.85
N SER A 284 -25.66 -11.68 4.90
CA SER A 284 -24.23 -11.94 4.76
C SER A 284 -23.95 -13.20 3.92
N PRO A 285 -23.09 -13.13 2.88
CA PRO A 285 -22.71 -14.30 2.09
C PRO A 285 -21.99 -15.42 2.89
N MET A 286 -21.45 -15.07 4.05
CA MET A 286 -20.53 -15.89 4.84
C MET A 286 -20.82 -15.71 6.34
N VAL A 287 -21.88 -16.35 6.83
CA VAL A 287 -22.34 -16.24 8.23
C VAL A 287 -21.31 -16.80 9.23
N PHE A 288 -20.70 -17.94 8.93
CA PHE A 288 -19.74 -18.64 9.80
C PHE A 288 -18.28 -18.41 9.36
N GLY A 289 -17.97 -17.19 8.92
CA GLY A 289 -16.63 -16.78 8.49
C GLY A 289 -15.84 -16.07 9.58
N ALA A 290 -15.89 -16.51 10.85
CA ALA A 290 -15.23 -15.77 11.93
C ALA A 290 -13.69 -15.77 11.82
N PHE A 291 -13.08 -16.91 11.45
CA PHE A 291 -11.63 -17.07 11.39
C PHE A 291 -11.08 -17.14 9.95
N PRO A 292 -10.01 -16.38 9.64
CA PRO A 292 -9.47 -15.26 10.42
C PRO A 292 -10.38 -14.03 10.31
N SER A 293 -10.27 -13.10 11.26
CA SER A 293 -11.01 -11.84 11.18
C SER A 293 -10.47 -10.94 10.06
N LEU A 294 -11.27 -10.69 9.03
CA LEU A 294 -10.93 -9.70 7.99
C LEU A 294 -10.95 -8.26 8.52
N HIS A 295 -11.77 -7.91 9.51
CA HIS A 295 -11.77 -6.57 10.12
C HIS A 295 -10.39 -6.22 10.68
N SER A 296 -9.87 -7.09 11.56
CA SER A 296 -8.50 -7.02 12.07
C SER A 296 -7.44 -7.03 10.97
N GLY A 297 -7.56 -7.93 9.98
CA GLY A 297 -6.63 -8.00 8.85
C GLY A 297 -6.54 -6.69 8.08
N CYS A 298 -7.69 -6.09 7.72
CA CYS A 298 -7.78 -4.81 7.02
C CYS A 298 -7.15 -3.67 7.84
N ALA A 299 -7.53 -3.51 9.11
CA ALA A 299 -6.96 -2.46 9.95
C ALA A 299 -5.45 -2.63 10.15
N THR A 300 -4.98 -3.86 10.29
CA THR A 300 -3.55 -4.15 10.47
C THR A 300 -2.77 -3.82 9.21
N ILE A 301 -3.25 -4.22 8.02
CA ILE A 301 -2.50 -3.98 6.78
C ILE A 301 -2.48 -2.48 6.46
N GLU A 302 -3.58 -1.78 6.70
CA GLU A 302 -3.64 -0.33 6.62
C GLU A 302 -2.64 0.30 7.60
N ALA A 303 -2.64 -0.11 8.87
CA ALA A 303 -1.72 0.41 9.86
C ALA A 303 -0.25 0.17 9.50
N LEU A 304 0.11 -0.98 8.93
CA LEU A 304 1.48 -1.29 8.51
C LEU A 304 1.92 -0.41 7.32
N PHE A 305 1.09 -0.27 6.29
CA PHE A 305 1.39 0.60 5.14
C PHE A 305 1.38 2.09 5.50
N MET A 306 0.47 2.51 6.36
CA MET A 306 0.40 3.89 6.84
C MET A 306 1.56 4.21 7.79
N SER A 307 2.00 3.26 8.61
CA SER A 307 3.22 3.40 9.42
C SER A 307 4.47 3.45 8.56
N HIS A 308 4.51 2.71 7.45
CA HIS A 308 5.58 2.84 6.45
C HIS A 308 5.58 4.24 5.83
N THR A 309 4.42 4.77 5.46
CA THR A 309 4.31 6.07 4.78
C THR A 309 4.49 7.27 5.74
N PHE A 310 4.06 7.11 6.99
CA PHE A 310 4.13 8.13 8.04
C PHE A 310 4.69 7.54 9.35
N PRO A 311 6.00 7.27 9.44
CA PRO A 311 6.60 6.62 10.62
C PRO A 311 6.31 7.34 11.94
N LYS A 312 6.29 8.68 11.93
CA LYS A 312 5.98 9.51 13.11
C LYS A 312 4.53 9.37 13.61
N LEU A 313 3.61 8.91 12.76
CA LEU A 313 2.20 8.69 13.11
C LEU A 313 1.90 7.21 13.45
N ARG A 314 2.91 6.35 13.50
CA ARG A 314 2.75 4.92 13.83
C ARG A 314 1.91 4.66 15.10
N PRO A 315 2.08 5.39 16.22
CA PRO A 315 1.25 5.18 17.42
C PRO A 315 -0.25 5.36 17.14
N LEU A 316 -0.63 6.34 16.30
CA LEU A 316 -2.02 6.59 15.93
C LEU A 316 -2.65 5.37 15.24
N PHE A 317 -1.92 4.76 14.29
CA PHE A 317 -2.43 3.61 13.54
C PHE A 317 -2.52 2.34 14.39
N ILE A 318 -1.60 2.17 15.34
CA ILE A 318 -1.64 1.07 16.32
C ILE A 318 -2.84 1.23 17.26
N ILE A 319 -3.05 2.44 17.79
CA ILE A 319 -4.20 2.75 18.66
C ILE A 319 -5.52 2.49 17.91
N TYR A 320 -5.61 2.91 16.64
CA TYR A 320 -6.79 2.62 15.81
C TYR A 320 -7.04 1.11 15.63
N THR A 321 -5.99 0.33 15.38
CA THR A 321 -6.11 -1.13 15.23
C THR A 321 -6.63 -1.76 16.52
N GLY A 322 -6.06 -1.38 17.68
CA GLY A 322 -6.53 -1.86 18.98
C GLY A 322 -7.96 -1.42 19.30
N TRP A 323 -8.34 -0.20 18.90
CA TRP A 323 -9.72 0.28 19.05
C TRP A 323 -10.70 -0.55 18.21
N LEU A 324 -10.37 -0.86 16.96
CA LEU A 324 -11.21 -1.73 16.12
C LEU A 324 -11.32 -3.15 16.70
N TRP A 325 -10.22 -3.72 17.20
CA TRP A 325 -10.24 -5.03 17.86
C TRP A 325 -11.21 -5.04 19.03
N TRP A 326 -11.08 -4.07 19.93
CA TRP A 326 -12.01 -3.90 21.05
C TRP A 326 -13.45 -3.80 20.55
N SER A 327 -13.72 -2.99 19.52
CA SER A 327 -15.06 -2.82 18.97
C SER A 327 -15.66 -4.13 18.44
N THR A 328 -14.88 -4.93 17.71
CA THR A 328 -15.36 -6.20 17.14
C THR A 328 -15.71 -7.23 18.23
N MET A 329 -14.91 -7.30 19.31
CA MET A 329 -15.17 -8.17 20.46
C MET A 329 -16.34 -7.66 21.30
N TYR A 330 -16.37 -6.35 21.58
CA TYR A 330 -17.45 -5.70 22.32
C TYR A 330 -18.79 -5.89 21.61
N LEU A 331 -18.84 -5.79 20.28
CA LEU A 331 -20.05 -6.01 19.48
C LEU A 331 -20.35 -7.51 19.23
N SER A 332 -19.57 -8.43 19.80
CA SER A 332 -19.74 -9.88 19.70
C SER A 332 -19.62 -10.47 18.29
N HIS A 333 -18.83 -9.83 17.41
CA HIS A 333 -18.60 -10.32 16.05
C HIS A 333 -17.34 -11.19 15.92
N HIS A 334 -16.38 -11.02 16.83
CA HIS A 334 -15.08 -11.69 16.73
C HIS A 334 -14.51 -12.08 18.09
N TYR A 335 -13.79 -13.19 18.09
CA TYR A 335 -12.98 -13.70 19.19
C TYR A 335 -11.58 -13.08 19.13
N ALA A 336 -10.90 -12.91 20.27
CA ALA A 336 -9.54 -12.36 20.27
C ALA A 336 -8.57 -13.20 19.42
N VAL A 337 -8.74 -14.52 19.40
CA VAL A 337 -7.88 -15.43 18.61
C VAL A 337 -8.03 -15.23 17.10
N ASP A 338 -9.25 -14.93 16.62
CA ASP A 338 -9.47 -14.72 15.19
C ASP A 338 -8.98 -13.33 14.73
N LEU A 339 -8.98 -12.34 15.62
CA LEU A 339 -8.34 -11.03 15.42
C LEU A 339 -6.83 -11.16 15.27
N VAL A 340 -6.18 -11.93 16.13
CA VAL A 340 -4.74 -12.25 16.02
C VAL A 340 -4.46 -12.96 14.69
N GLY A 341 -5.27 -13.95 14.33
CA GLY A 341 -5.15 -14.65 13.05
C GLY A 341 -5.23 -13.71 11.84
N GLY A 342 -6.17 -12.77 11.84
CA GLY A 342 -6.29 -11.74 10.81
C GLY A 342 -5.07 -10.83 10.71
N SER A 343 -4.54 -10.38 11.85
CA SER A 343 -3.33 -9.54 11.87
C SER A 343 -2.08 -10.28 11.44
N LEU A 344 -1.93 -11.55 11.79
CA LEU A 344 -0.81 -12.38 11.33
C LEU A 344 -0.86 -12.58 9.81
N LEU A 345 -2.05 -12.85 9.26
CA LEU A 345 -2.24 -12.95 7.81
C LEU A 345 -1.85 -11.64 7.10
N SER A 346 -2.31 -10.51 7.65
CA SER A 346 -1.95 -9.17 7.18
C SER A 346 -0.44 -8.91 7.28
N ALA A 347 0.20 -9.24 8.40
CA ALA A 347 1.63 -9.08 8.58
C ALA A 347 2.42 -9.89 7.54
N GLY A 348 2.02 -11.14 7.27
CA GLY A 348 2.60 -11.95 6.21
C GLY A 348 2.50 -11.29 4.84
N ALA A 349 1.29 -10.83 4.46
CA ALA A 349 1.08 -10.12 3.20
C ALA A 349 1.92 -8.82 3.10
N TYR A 350 1.98 -8.05 4.18
CA TYR A 350 2.77 -6.83 4.26
C TYR A 350 4.28 -7.09 4.13
N TYR A 351 4.84 -8.08 4.83
CA TYR A 351 6.28 -8.34 4.77
C TYR A 351 6.71 -8.92 3.42
N ILE A 352 5.87 -9.74 2.79
CA ILE A 352 6.08 -10.16 1.39
C ILE A 352 6.08 -8.93 0.47
N ALA A 353 5.11 -8.03 0.64
CA ALA A 353 5.03 -6.79 -0.13
C ALA A 353 6.25 -5.88 0.12
N LYS A 354 6.65 -5.72 1.38
CA LYS A 354 7.78 -4.89 1.81
C LYS A 354 9.10 -5.36 1.20
N GLY A 355 9.37 -6.66 1.25
CA GLY A 355 10.62 -7.23 0.76
C GLY A 355 10.76 -7.20 -0.76
N LYS A 356 9.64 -7.25 -1.51
CA LYS A 356 9.68 -7.51 -2.96
C LYS A 356 9.10 -6.41 -3.85
N PHE A 357 8.20 -5.57 -3.32
CA PHE A 357 7.38 -4.67 -4.14
C PHE A 357 7.20 -3.27 -3.56
N LEU A 358 7.41 -3.05 -2.27
CA LEU A 358 7.16 -1.77 -1.61
C LEU A 358 8.33 -0.81 -1.82
N PRO A 359 8.09 0.39 -2.38
CA PRO A 359 9.09 1.44 -2.44
C PRO A 359 9.61 1.88 -1.07
N ARG A 360 10.92 2.08 -0.95
CA ARG A 360 11.56 2.71 0.22
C ARG A 360 11.24 4.20 0.30
N LEU A 361 11.07 4.70 1.53
CA LEU A 361 11.06 6.15 1.79
C LEU A 361 12.46 6.74 1.60
N GLN A 362 12.53 7.95 1.05
CA GLN A 362 13.79 8.68 0.88
C GLN A 362 13.79 9.94 1.76
N PRO A 363 14.91 10.26 2.45
CA PRO A 363 15.00 11.43 3.30
C PRO A 363 14.65 12.73 2.55
N GLY A 364 13.90 13.61 3.20
CA GLY A 364 13.53 14.93 2.66
C GLY A 364 12.40 14.92 1.62
N LYS A 365 12.02 13.77 1.06
CA LYS A 365 10.91 13.63 0.11
C LYS A 365 9.58 13.48 0.87
N MET A 366 8.62 14.35 0.59
CA MET A 366 7.33 14.35 1.32
C MET A 366 6.15 13.99 0.42
N PHE A 367 6.17 14.42 -0.83
CA PHE A 367 5.11 14.12 -1.80
C PHE A 367 5.58 13.14 -2.84
N ARG A 368 4.64 12.42 -3.46
CA ARG A 368 4.87 11.52 -4.59
C ARG A 368 5.75 12.15 -5.69
N TRP A 369 5.51 13.43 -6.00
CA TRP A 369 6.24 14.17 -7.04
C TRP A 369 7.60 14.72 -6.60
N ASP A 370 8.00 14.50 -5.34
CA ASP A 370 9.35 14.83 -4.92
C ASP A 370 10.35 13.74 -5.31
N TYR A 371 9.90 12.51 -5.57
CA TYR A 371 10.75 11.37 -5.89
C TYR A 371 11.26 11.44 -7.33
N ASP A 372 12.56 11.21 -7.50
CA ASP A 372 13.22 11.16 -8.82
C ASP A 372 13.46 9.70 -9.26
N TYR A 373 13.62 8.78 -8.30
CA TYR A 373 13.76 7.33 -8.50
C TYR A 373 13.08 6.59 -7.34
N VAL A 374 12.89 5.27 -7.50
CA VAL A 374 12.31 4.38 -6.49
C VAL A 374 13.19 3.16 -6.32
N GLU A 375 13.41 2.76 -5.08
CA GLU A 375 14.15 1.55 -4.73
C GLU A 375 13.25 0.62 -3.90
N VAL A 376 13.37 -0.68 -4.14
CA VAL A 376 12.57 -1.73 -3.46
C VAL A 376 13.53 -2.68 -2.73
N GLY A 377 13.07 -3.27 -1.64
CA GLY A 377 13.86 -4.16 -0.79
C GLY A 377 14.51 -3.45 0.38
N GLU A 378 15.25 -4.21 1.19
CA GLU A 378 15.96 -3.65 2.34
C GLU A 378 17.14 -2.79 1.87
N ALA A 379 17.40 -1.69 2.58
CA ALA A 379 18.63 -0.95 2.37
C ALA A 379 19.80 -1.89 2.70
N ARG A 380 20.87 -1.87 1.91
CA ARG A 380 22.14 -2.46 2.34
C ARG A 380 22.62 -1.61 3.51
N GLU A 381 22.29 -2.00 4.74
CA GLU A 381 22.75 -1.25 5.92
C GLU A 381 24.26 -1.40 6.08
N GLY A 382 24.95 -0.27 6.04
CA GLY A 382 25.98 -0.02 7.04
C GLY A 382 25.27 0.24 8.37
N TYR A 383 25.25 -0.78 9.22
CA TYR A 383 24.99 -0.75 10.67
C TYR A 383 23.85 0.15 11.21
N ALA A 384 22.70 -0.48 11.48
CA ALA A 384 22.04 -0.52 12.79
C ALA A 384 21.83 0.81 13.55
N TYR A 385 20.65 1.41 13.40
CA TYR A 385 20.04 2.24 14.45
C TYR A 385 18.51 2.24 14.35
N GLY A 386 17.88 1.17 14.84
CA GLY A 386 16.42 1.01 14.87
C GLY A 386 15.75 1.35 16.20
N ILE A 387 16.51 1.77 17.22
CA ILE A 387 15.98 1.95 18.59
C ILE A 387 16.39 3.25 19.30
N THR A 388 17.41 3.98 18.83
CA THR A 388 17.87 5.23 19.49
C THR A 388 17.27 6.51 18.91
N ASP A 389 16.68 6.47 17.71
CA ASP A 389 16.11 7.66 17.05
C ASP A 389 14.79 8.15 17.67
N LEU A 390 14.28 7.44 18.69
CA LEU A 390 13.17 7.89 19.53
C LEU A 390 13.63 8.66 20.79
N ALA A 391 14.94 8.70 21.07
CA ALA A 391 15.48 9.34 22.26
C ALA A 391 16.35 10.58 21.97
N GLU A 392 16.88 10.74 20.76
CA GLU A 392 17.79 11.85 20.44
C GLU A 392 17.11 13.10 19.84
N ASP A 393 15.87 13.01 19.35
CA ASP A 393 15.18 14.15 18.70
C ASP A 393 14.47 15.09 19.70
N ASP A 394 14.53 14.83 21.02
CA ASP A 394 13.76 15.54 22.08
C ASP A 394 14.61 16.26 23.15
N PHE A 395 15.91 16.49 22.93
CA PHE A 395 16.74 17.26 23.88
C PHE A 395 17.64 18.31 23.22
N HIS A 396 17.03 19.33 22.63
CA HIS A 396 17.68 20.63 22.46
C HIS A 396 16.89 21.71 23.20
N PRO A 397 17.30 22.12 24.42
CA PRO A 397 16.72 23.28 25.07
C PRO A 397 17.11 24.54 24.29
N ALA A 398 16.09 25.36 24.04
CA ALA A 398 16.19 26.64 23.37
C ALA A 398 17.09 27.61 24.15
N ASN A 399 18.18 28.06 23.53
CA ASN A 399 18.83 29.32 23.90
C ASN A 399 18.39 30.40 22.91
N PHE A 400 17.52 31.29 23.39
CA PHE A 400 17.24 32.58 22.79
C PHE A 400 18.32 33.57 23.20
N GLY A 401 18.89 34.29 22.24
CA GLY A 401 19.50 35.58 22.49
C GLY A 401 20.73 35.91 21.63
N MET A 402 20.55 36.94 20.79
CA MET A 402 21.55 37.95 20.40
C MET A 402 22.36 37.73 19.11
N ASP A 403 21.79 38.29 18.04
CA ASP A 403 22.32 39.37 17.16
C ASP A 403 23.65 39.23 16.39
N SER A 404 23.61 39.76 15.15
CA SER A 404 24.73 40.08 14.22
C SER A 404 25.55 38.89 13.71
N GLY A 405 25.55 38.54 12.42
CA GLY A 405 26.18 39.30 11.33
C GLY A 405 27.38 38.49 10.82
N ASP A 406 27.39 38.18 9.52
CA ASP A 406 28.51 37.71 8.69
C ASP A 406 29.32 36.47 9.13
N GLU A 407 29.17 35.34 8.41
CA GLU A 407 30.29 34.39 8.27
C GLU A 407 30.33 33.67 6.91
N TRP A 408 30.98 34.38 5.99
CA TRP A 408 32.05 33.98 5.06
C TRP A 408 32.25 32.51 4.65
N THR A 409 32.31 32.37 3.33
CA THR A 409 33.04 31.37 2.53
C THR A 409 34.44 31.08 3.06
N ILE A 410 34.77 29.82 3.38
CA ILE A 410 36.13 29.29 3.28
C ILE A 410 36.06 27.85 2.75
N GLY A 411 36.53 27.66 1.52
CA GLY A 411 37.11 26.39 1.09
C GLY A 411 38.57 26.36 1.53
N SER A 412 39.04 25.21 1.98
CA SER A 412 40.47 24.95 2.16
C SER A 412 40.77 23.51 1.79
N SER A 413 41.29 23.34 0.58
CA SER A 413 42.29 22.33 0.26
C SER A 413 43.64 22.83 0.80
N SER A 414 44.43 21.99 1.45
CA SER A 414 45.87 21.83 1.16
C SER A 414 46.58 20.93 2.17
N SER A 415 47.33 19.99 1.60
CA SER A 415 48.50 19.32 2.13
C SER A 415 49.71 20.25 2.15
N VAL A 416 50.49 20.29 3.23
CA VAL A 416 51.97 20.33 3.19
C VAL A 416 52.58 20.00 4.56
N ALA A 417 53.68 19.25 4.53
CA ALA A 417 54.52 18.84 5.64
C ALA A 417 55.52 19.93 6.09
N SER A 418 56.02 19.86 7.32
CA SER A 418 57.42 20.22 7.63
C SER A 418 57.93 19.51 8.90
N SER A 419 59.24 19.27 8.94
CA SER A 419 59.95 18.33 9.79
C SER A 419 60.37 18.90 11.16
N SER A 420 60.65 18.04 12.14
CA SER A 420 61.82 18.25 13.02
C SER A 420 62.33 16.98 13.73
N ARG A 421 63.65 16.77 13.59
CA ARG A 421 64.64 16.12 14.47
C ARG A 421 64.61 14.59 14.73
N SER A 422 65.72 13.98 14.32
CA SER A 422 66.23 12.65 14.67
C SER A 422 67.09 12.64 15.96
N PRO A 423 67.33 11.46 16.56
CA PRO A 423 68.59 11.14 17.21
C PRO A 423 69.41 10.12 16.39
N SER A 424 70.73 10.23 16.54
CA SER A 424 71.82 9.46 15.94
C SER A 424 71.71 7.94 16.07
N VAL A 425 72.16 7.20 15.03
CA VAL A 425 73.29 6.23 15.05
C VAL A 425 73.50 5.68 13.62
N GLY A 426 74.75 5.66 13.14
CA GLY A 426 75.25 4.54 12.33
C GLY A 426 75.28 4.63 10.79
N ALA A 427 76.32 5.30 10.27
CA ALA A 427 77.24 4.82 9.21
C ALA A 427 76.75 4.37 7.80
N ARG A 428 77.36 5.05 6.80
CA ARG A 428 77.77 4.64 5.43
C ARG A 428 76.76 4.74 4.27
N SER A 429 76.84 5.89 3.59
CA SER A 429 77.25 6.14 2.19
C SER A 429 76.87 5.20 1.01
N PRO A 430 76.78 5.78 -0.21
CA PRO A 430 75.69 5.56 -1.17
C PRO A 430 76.21 5.00 -2.52
N VAL A 431 75.46 5.24 -3.61
CA VAL A 431 75.75 5.13 -5.07
C VAL A 431 74.62 4.30 -5.70
N ASP A 432 73.95 4.65 -6.79
CA ASP A 432 73.86 5.81 -7.68
C ASP A 432 72.66 5.54 -8.62
N GLU A 433 72.24 6.55 -9.38
CA GLU A 433 71.82 6.54 -10.80
C GLU A 433 71.01 5.35 -11.41
N SER A 434 70.16 5.47 -12.43
CA SER A 434 69.46 6.49 -13.23
C SER A 434 68.89 5.73 -14.46
N TRP A 435 68.00 6.35 -15.24
CA TRP A 435 67.47 5.93 -16.57
C TRP A 435 66.42 4.79 -16.56
N GLU A 436 65.13 5.03 -16.81
CA GLU A 436 64.48 5.42 -18.09
C GLU A 436 64.91 4.60 -19.32
N GLY A 437 63.91 4.01 -20.00
CA GLY A 437 64.07 3.54 -21.38
C GLY A 437 63.24 2.31 -21.75
N ASP A 438 62.03 2.56 -22.25
CA ASP A 438 61.47 2.01 -23.50
C ASP A 438 61.55 0.50 -23.80
N THR A 439 60.43 -0.23 -23.74
CA THR A 439 59.42 -0.48 -24.80
C THR A 439 59.77 -1.55 -25.84
N LEU A 440 58.73 -2.33 -26.16
CA LEU A 440 58.47 -3.17 -27.36
C LEU A 440 58.88 -4.67 -27.37
N ALA A 441 57.85 -5.49 -27.13
CA ALA A 441 57.28 -6.54 -28.00
C ALA A 441 58.17 -7.36 -28.96
N SER A 442 58.08 -8.70 -28.84
CA SER A 442 57.74 -9.65 -29.92
C SER A 442 57.78 -11.10 -29.37
N THR A 443 56.63 -11.81 -29.34
CA THR A 443 56.29 -12.98 -30.20
C THR A 443 57.42 -13.97 -30.49
N SER A 444 57.30 -15.22 -30.02
CA SER A 444 56.87 -16.39 -30.83
C SER A 444 57.16 -17.73 -30.13
N ASP A 445 56.12 -18.57 -30.13
CA ASP A 445 56.03 -20.03 -30.31
C ASP A 445 57.10 -20.99 -29.77
N ASN A 446 56.63 -22.02 -29.05
CA ASN A 446 57.01 -23.39 -29.38
C ASN A 446 55.97 -24.44 -28.93
N GLU A 447 55.68 -25.33 -29.88
CA GLU A 447 54.84 -26.53 -29.81
C GLU A 447 55.42 -27.63 -28.88
N TYR A 448 54.57 -28.48 -28.26
CA TYR A 448 54.41 -29.90 -28.61
C TYR A 448 53.59 -30.69 -27.55
N TYR A 449 52.54 -31.35 -28.05
CA TYR A 449 51.97 -32.67 -27.71
C TYR A 449 52.36 -33.39 -26.40
N GLN A 450 51.36 -33.85 -25.64
CA GLN A 450 50.93 -35.27 -25.70
C GLN A 450 49.57 -35.54 -25.04
N GLN A 451 48.84 -36.46 -25.66
CA GLN A 451 47.47 -36.89 -25.38
C GLN A 451 47.39 -38.02 -24.34
N LYS A 452 46.31 -37.97 -23.51
CA LYS A 452 45.33 -39.05 -23.14
C LYS A 452 45.82 -40.39 -22.52
N PRO A 453 44.90 -41.30 -22.08
CA PRO A 453 43.54 -41.13 -21.51
C PRO A 453 43.21 -42.07 -20.30
N GLY A 454 42.13 -41.71 -19.57
CA GLY A 454 40.92 -42.54 -19.41
C GLY A 454 40.82 -43.65 -18.34
N GLN A 455 39.74 -43.59 -17.53
CA GLN A 455 38.69 -44.63 -17.30
C GLN A 455 37.87 -44.23 -16.06
N LYS A 456 36.57 -43.90 -16.19
CA LYS A 456 35.38 -44.78 -16.11
C LYS A 456 35.24 -45.56 -14.79
N SER A 457 34.29 -45.12 -13.95
CA SER A 457 33.04 -45.86 -13.66
C SER A 457 31.92 -44.86 -13.42
#